data_AF-A0A940H6Y8-F1
#
_entry.id   AF-A0A940H6Y8-F1
#
_cell.length_a   1.000
_cell.length_b   1.000
_cell.length_c   1.000
_cell.angle_alpha   90.00
_cell.angle_beta   90.00
_cell.angle_gamma   90.00
#
_symmetry.space_group_name_H-M   'P 1'
#
loop_
_entity.id
_entity.type
_entity.pdbx_description
1 polymer ?
#
loop_
_entity_poly.entity_id
_entity_poly.type
_entity_poly.pdbx_seq_one_letter_code
_entity_poly.pdbx_strand_id
1 'polypeptide(L)'
;MTSRRPAILVSVVGVVAVALYAAMAAVQILVLNPLAAVPGRTLLEIRAGMSDAGERIDVGMVLGILAVGVVIALVVAGLMIAARTPAVATAMPFLVVLVLGAPAYFFASFGPGMGLADAYGISGADYSPWAWPLYGVSVAAFVTFVVLAVMSARTAPRTGVALLPAQG
;
A
#
# COMPACT_ATOMS: atom_id res chain seq x y z
N MET A 1 29.68 -15.26 -3.60
CA MET A 1 29.20 -14.63 -2.34
C MET A 1 28.29 -13.47 -2.70
N THR A 2 26.98 -13.68 -2.80
CA THR A 2 26.02 -12.57 -2.89
C THR A 2 26.02 -11.86 -1.54
N SER A 3 26.42 -10.60 -1.51
CA SER A 3 26.53 -9.83 -0.27
C SER A 3 25.14 -9.68 0.38
N ARG A 4 25.03 -9.88 1.71
CA ARG A 4 23.77 -9.68 2.46
C ARG A 4 23.32 -8.22 2.51
N ARG A 5 24.27 -7.30 2.40
CA ARG A 5 24.06 -5.84 2.52
C ARG A 5 22.97 -5.29 1.58
N PRO A 6 22.97 -5.59 0.28
CA PRO A 6 21.93 -5.10 -0.63
C PRO A 6 20.51 -5.61 -0.29
N ALA A 7 20.35 -6.88 0.11
CA ALA A 7 19.04 -7.41 0.50
C ALA A 7 18.49 -6.71 1.75
N ILE A 8 19.34 -6.51 2.77
CA ILE A 8 18.97 -5.79 3.99
C ILE A 8 18.54 -4.36 3.67
N LEU A 9 19.31 -3.64 2.87
CA LEU A 9 18.97 -2.26 2.49
C LEU A 9 17.63 -2.18 1.76
N VAL A 10 17.41 -3.06 0.77
CA VAL A 10 16.12 -3.10 0.04
C VAL A 10 14.97 -3.44 0.97
N SER A 11 15.15 -4.40 1.89
CA SER A 11 14.12 -4.73 2.88
C SER A 11 13.80 -3.57 3.81
N VAL A 12 14.82 -2.86 4.32
CA VAL A 12 14.62 -1.69 5.19
C VAL A 12 13.88 -0.59 4.43
N VAL A 13 14.33 -0.26 3.22
CA VAL A 13 13.69 0.76 2.37
C VAL A 13 12.25 0.36 2.05
N GLY A 14 12.00 -0.91 1.71
CA GLY A 14 10.68 -1.43 1.40
C GLY A 14 9.71 -1.34 2.58
N VAL A 15 10.15 -1.73 3.78
CA VAL A 15 9.34 -1.60 5.01
C VAL A 15 9.04 -0.14 5.31
N VAL A 16 10.04 0.74 5.24
CA VAL A 16 9.86 2.17 5.49
C VAL A 16 8.88 2.78 4.49
N ALA A 17 8.99 2.44 3.21
CA ALA A 17 8.07 2.92 2.18
C ALA A 17 6.62 2.49 2.45
N VAL A 18 6.39 1.23 2.81
CA VAL A 18 5.05 0.72 3.14
C VAL A 18 4.51 1.37 4.41
N ALA A 19 5.34 1.57 5.43
CA ALA A 19 4.95 2.23 6.68
C ALA A 19 4.58 3.70 6.46
N LEU A 20 5.35 4.43 5.65
CA LEU A 20 5.05 5.82 5.30
C LEU A 20 3.77 5.92 4.46
N TYR A 21 3.55 4.97 3.53
CA TYR A 21 2.30 4.88 2.78
C TYR A 21 1.10 4.71 3.72
N ALA A 22 1.18 3.74 4.64
CA ALA A 22 0.12 3.47 5.61
C ALA A 22 -0.13 4.64 6.55
N ALA A 23 0.92 5.31 7.02
CA ALA A 23 0.81 6.49 7.88
C ALA A 23 0.13 7.66 7.14
N MET A 24 0.54 7.93 5.90
CA MET A 24 -0.08 8.96 5.08
C MET A 24 -1.54 8.63 4.76
N ALA A 25 -1.86 7.36 4.46
CA ALA A 25 -3.23 6.88 4.29
C ALA A 25 -4.07 7.10 5.55
N ALA A 26 -3.55 6.80 6.73
CA ALA A 26 -4.25 7.03 7.99
C ALA A 26 -4.50 8.53 8.22
N VAL A 27 -3.51 9.39 8.00
CA VAL A 27 -3.65 10.85 8.11
C VAL A 27 -4.68 11.37 7.10
N GLN A 28 -4.64 10.88 5.87
CA GLN A 28 -5.61 11.22 4.84
C GLN A 28 -7.03 10.87 5.27
N ILE A 29 -7.28 9.64 5.72
CA ILE A 29 -8.61 9.14 6.09
C ILE A 29 -9.14 9.80 7.36
N LEU A 30 -8.30 9.97 8.38
CA LEU A 30 -8.74 10.37 9.72
C LEU A 30 -8.70 11.88 9.96
N VAL A 31 -7.93 12.62 9.16
CA VAL A 31 -7.66 14.05 9.38
C VAL A 31 -7.94 14.88 8.13
N LEU A 32 -7.21 14.66 7.05
CA LEU A 32 -7.24 15.56 5.89
C LEU A 32 -8.56 15.47 5.13
N ASN A 33 -9.07 14.26 4.93
CA ASN A 33 -10.33 14.06 4.23
C ASN A 33 -11.53 14.62 5.00
N PRO A 34 -11.71 14.35 6.32
CA PRO A 34 -12.77 14.99 7.09
C PRO A 34 -12.73 16.53 7.06
N LEU A 35 -11.54 17.12 7.21
CA LEU A 35 -11.38 18.58 7.16
C LEU A 35 -11.71 19.18 5.78
N ALA A 36 -11.40 18.45 4.71
CA ALA A 36 -11.76 18.85 3.35
C ALA A 36 -13.25 18.64 3.05
N ALA A 37 -13.86 17.60 3.63
CA ALA A 37 -15.26 17.25 3.44
C ALA A 37 -16.22 18.26 4.08
N VAL A 38 -15.83 18.84 5.22
CA VAL A 38 -16.64 19.84 5.94
C VAL A 38 -15.81 21.12 6.19
N PRO A 39 -15.66 21.98 5.18
CA PRO A 39 -14.83 23.18 5.29
C PRO A 39 -15.29 24.11 6.41
N GLY A 40 -14.33 24.68 7.14
CA GLY A 40 -14.59 25.64 8.22
C GLY A 40 -14.94 25.02 9.57
N ARG A 41 -14.99 23.68 9.68
CA ARG A 41 -15.14 22.97 10.94
C ARG A 41 -13.82 22.37 11.41
N THR A 42 -13.63 22.32 12.72
CA THR A 42 -12.55 21.56 13.36
C THR A 42 -12.88 20.06 13.37
N LEU A 43 -11.86 19.21 13.50
CA LEU A 43 -12.07 17.76 13.62
C LEU A 43 -13.01 17.40 14.77
N LEU A 44 -12.91 18.09 15.91
CA LEU A 44 -13.74 17.81 17.07
C LEU A 44 -15.22 18.10 16.78
N GLU A 45 -15.52 19.24 16.13
CA GLU A 45 -16.89 19.56 15.70
C GLU A 45 -17.41 18.55 14.69
N ILE A 46 -16.55 18.06 13.79
CA ILE A 46 -16.91 17.01 12.83
C ILE A 46 -17.26 15.72 13.56
N ARG A 47 -16.43 15.28 14.53
CA ARG A 47 -16.70 14.08 15.33
C ARG A 47 -17.98 14.20 16.16
N ALA A 48 -18.22 15.38 16.72
CA ALA A 48 -19.43 15.67 17.48
C ALA A 48 -20.67 15.60 16.58
N GLY A 49 -20.64 16.27 15.42
CA GLY A 49 -21.75 16.25 14.47
C GLY A 49 -22.04 14.85 13.92
N MET A 50 -21.02 14.04 13.66
CA MET A 50 -21.21 12.62 13.33
C MET A 50 -21.90 11.87 14.46
N SER A 51 -21.45 12.08 15.71
CA SER A 51 -22.02 11.40 16.88
C SER A 51 -23.49 11.79 17.10
N ASP A 52 -23.84 13.06 16.90
CA ASP A 52 -25.23 13.56 16.97
C ASP A 52 -26.12 12.92 15.88
N ALA A 53 -25.53 12.60 14.72
CA ALA A 53 -26.19 11.86 13.64
C ALA A 53 -26.20 10.34 13.84
N GLY A 54 -25.66 9.82 14.95
CA GLY A 54 -25.53 8.38 15.21
C GLY A 54 -24.35 7.70 14.51
N GLU A 55 -23.52 8.46 13.79
CA GLU A 55 -22.38 7.99 13.02
C GLU A 55 -21.06 8.08 13.80
N ARG A 56 -20.10 7.22 13.46
CA ARG A 56 -18.74 7.31 14.01
C ARG A 56 -17.70 6.77 13.03
N ILE A 57 -16.49 7.31 13.09
CA ILE A 57 -15.36 6.70 12.39
C ILE A 57 -14.70 5.68 13.31
N ASP A 58 -14.71 4.42 12.89
CA ASP A 58 -13.99 3.34 13.54
C ASP A 58 -12.49 3.43 13.23
N VAL A 59 -11.76 4.14 14.10
CA VAL A 59 -10.31 4.30 14.02
C VAL A 59 -9.60 2.94 14.10
N GLY A 60 -10.12 2.00 14.90
CA GLY A 60 -9.54 0.68 15.08
C GLY A 60 -9.59 -0.13 13.79
N MET A 61 -10.72 -0.12 13.09
CA MET A 61 -10.88 -0.77 11.79
C MET A 61 -9.96 -0.16 10.73
N VAL A 62 -9.89 1.17 10.63
CA VAL A 62 -9.00 1.87 9.67
C VAL A 62 -7.54 1.48 9.91
N LEU A 63 -7.06 1.60 11.15
CA LEU A 63 -5.69 1.26 11.49
C LEU A 63 -5.42 -0.24 11.32
N GLY A 64 -6.40 -1.10 11.64
CA GLY A 64 -6.33 -2.54 11.46
C GLY A 64 -6.08 -2.92 10.00
N ILE A 65 -6.88 -2.38 9.07
CA ILE A 65 -6.72 -2.64 7.63
C ILE A 65 -5.35 -2.16 7.14
N LEU A 66 -4.94 -0.95 7.51
CA LEU A 66 -3.65 -0.39 7.08
C LEU A 66 -2.44 -1.13 7.69
N ALA A 67 -2.56 -1.60 8.92
CA ALA A 67 -1.52 -2.36 9.60
C ALA A 67 -1.22 -3.70 8.92
N VAL A 68 -2.20 -4.33 8.26
CA VAL A 68 -1.99 -5.58 7.50
C VAL A 68 -0.86 -5.43 6.49
N GLY A 69 -0.83 -4.33 5.73
CA GLY A 69 0.23 -4.07 4.75
C GLY A 69 1.61 -3.96 5.39
N VAL A 70 1.71 -3.28 6.55
CA VAL A 70 2.96 -3.13 7.30
C VAL A 70 3.44 -4.46 7.86
N VAL A 71 2.54 -5.28 8.42
CA VAL A 71 2.86 -6.62 8.91
C VAL A 71 3.36 -7.51 7.78
N ILE A 72 2.69 -7.50 6.62
CA ILE A 72 3.14 -8.25 5.43
C ILE A 72 4.55 -7.78 5.03
N ALA A 73 4.81 -6.48 4.99
CA ALA A 73 6.13 -5.95 4.65
C ALA A 73 7.22 -6.41 5.63
N LEU A 74 6.95 -6.45 6.93
CA LEU A 74 7.87 -6.95 7.94
C LEU A 74 8.15 -8.44 7.77
N VAL A 75 7.12 -9.25 7.51
CA VAL A 75 7.26 -10.69 7.24
C VAL A 75 8.10 -10.91 5.99
N VAL A 76 7.79 -10.21 4.90
CA VAL A 76 8.55 -10.25 3.64
C VAL A 76 10.02 -9.88 3.87
N ALA A 77 10.30 -8.81 4.61
CA ALA A 77 11.66 -8.42 4.97
C ALA A 77 12.42 -9.55 5.67
N GLY A 78 11.82 -10.15 6.70
CA GLY A 78 12.40 -11.27 7.43
C GLY A 78 12.71 -12.46 6.52
N LEU A 79 11.76 -12.84 5.67
CA LEU A 79 11.92 -13.96 4.72
C LEU A 79 13.03 -13.70 3.71
N MET A 80 13.08 -12.51 3.09
CA MET A 80 14.08 -12.18 2.08
C MET A 80 15.49 -12.10 2.66
N ILE A 81 15.64 -11.51 3.85
CA ILE A 81 16.93 -11.44 4.56
C ILE A 81 17.41 -12.84 4.95
N ALA A 82 16.50 -13.68 5.46
CA ALA A 82 16.81 -15.07 5.83
C ALA A 82 17.25 -15.89 4.62
N ALA A 83 16.51 -15.79 3.51
CA ALA A 83 16.77 -16.50 2.26
C ALA A 83 17.96 -15.95 1.45
N ARG A 84 18.54 -14.80 1.85
CA ARG A 84 19.66 -14.14 1.15
C ARG A 84 19.37 -13.89 -0.33
N THR A 85 18.13 -13.50 -0.63
CA THR A 85 17.67 -13.29 -1.99
C THR A 85 18.42 -12.12 -2.65
N PRO A 86 18.58 -12.14 -3.99
CA PRO A 86 19.15 -11.00 -4.70
C PRO A 86 18.25 -9.76 -4.54
N ALA A 87 18.84 -8.58 -4.64
CA ALA A 87 18.16 -7.30 -4.38
C ALA A 87 16.89 -7.11 -5.21
N VAL A 88 16.93 -7.43 -6.50
CA VAL A 88 15.77 -7.29 -7.40
C VAL A 88 14.63 -8.21 -6.97
N ALA A 89 14.92 -9.49 -6.66
CA ALA A 89 13.92 -10.43 -6.17
C ALA A 89 13.36 -10.01 -4.79
N THR A 90 14.18 -9.37 -3.95
CA THR A 90 13.75 -8.79 -2.67
C THR A 90 12.78 -7.63 -2.87
N ALA A 91 12.99 -6.78 -3.88
CA ALA A 91 12.17 -5.60 -4.12
C ALA A 91 10.76 -5.93 -4.63
N MET A 92 10.62 -7.00 -5.43
CA MET A 92 9.36 -7.42 -6.04
C MET A 92 8.16 -7.50 -5.07
N PRO A 93 8.24 -8.23 -3.94
CA PRO A 93 7.11 -8.33 -3.02
C PRO A 93 6.74 -6.99 -2.36
N PHE A 94 7.70 -6.10 -2.06
CA PHE A 94 7.39 -4.77 -1.54
C PHE A 94 6.67 -3.90 -2.58
N LEU A 95 7.06 -3.99 -3.85
CA LEU A 95 6.36 -3.31 -4.93
C LEU A 95 4.91 -3.80 -5.04
N VAL A 96 4.68 -5.11 -4.96
CA VAL A 96 3.32 -5.67 -4.94
C VAL A 96 2.51 -5.14 -3.76
N VAL A 97 3.09 -5.08 -2.56
CA VAL A 97 2.40 -4.50 -1.38
C VAL A 97 2.02 -3.04 -1.63
N LEU A 98 2.92 -2.24 -2.23
CA LEU A 98 2.64 -0.83 -2.55
C LEU A 98 1.59 -0.67 -3.65
N VAL A 99 1.54 -1.57 -4.65
CA VAL A 99 0.47 -1.62 -5.66
C VAL A 99 -0.88 -1.86 -5.00
N LEU A 100 -0.93 -2.83 -4.08
CA LEU A 100 -2.14 -3.15 -3.31
C LEU A 100 -2.49 -2.07 -2.27
N GLY A 101 -1.61 -1.10 -2.04
CA GLY A 101 -1.84 0.04 -1.16
C GLY A 101 -3.08 0.84 -1.54
N ALA A 102 -3.29 1.13 -2.84
CA ALA A 102 -4.45 1.92 -3.28
C ALA A 102 -5.79 1.19 -3.05
N PRO A 103 -5.94 -0.10 -3.42
CA PRO A 103 -7.11 -0.88 -3.01
C PRO A 103 -7.31 -0.93 -1.49
N ALA A 104 -6.24 -1.16 -0.71
CA ALA A 104 -6.32 -1.21 0.75
C ALA A 104 -6.77 0.14 1.34
N TYR A 105 -6.25 1.24 0.81
CA TYR A 105 -6.68 2.60 1.16
C TYR A 105 -8.17 2.81 0.86
N PHE A 106 -8.65 2.42 -0.32
CA PHE A 106 -10.05 2.52 -0.70
C PHE A 106 -10.97 1.75 0.26
N PHE A 107 -10.62 0.50 0.61
CA PHE A 107 -11.40 -0.27 1.58
C PHE A 107 -11.36 0.34 2.98
N ALA A 108 -10.21 0.86 3.41
CA ALA A 108 -10.06 1.52 4.71
C ALA A 108 -10.81 2.86 4.78
N SER A 109 -10.91 3.61 3.67
CA SER A 109 -11.57 4.91 3.63
C SER A 109 -13.09 4.81 3.47
N PHE A 110 -13.60 3.67 2.98
CA PHE A 110 -15.02 3.50 2.65
C PHE A 110 -15.96 3.75 3.83
N GLY A 111 -15.76 3.06 4.95
CA GLY A 111 -16.57 3.27 6.17
C GLY A 111 -16.53 4.71 6.69
N PRO A 112 -15.33 5.29 6.90
CA PRO A 112 -15.17 6.70 7.24
C PRO A 112 -15.86 7.68 6.27
N GLY A 113 -15.77 7.43 4.97
CA GLY A 113 -16.39 8.24 3.92
C GLY A 113 -17.91 8.16 3.95
N MET A 114 -18.48 6.96 4.09
CA MET A 114 -19.93 6.77 4.22
C MET A 114 -20.49 7.42 5.48
N GLY A 115 -19.83 7.27 6.64
CA GLY A 115 -20.28 7.92 7.86
C GLY A 115 -20.27 9.46 7.75
N LEU A 116 -19.31 10.04 7.02
CA LEU A 116 -19.31 11.47 6.72
C LEU A 116 -20.46 11.85 5.76
N ALA A 117 -20.70 11.02 4.74
CA ALA A 117 -21.79 11.20 3.79
C ALA A 117 -23.14 11.24 4.50
N ASP A 118 -23.39 10.27 5.39
CA ASP A 118 -24.64 10.13 6.11
C ASP A 118 -24.84 11.25 7.15
N ALA A 119 -23.76 11.70 7.81
CA ALA A 119 -23.83 12.78 8.80
C ALA A 119 -24.03 14.18 8.18
N TYR A 120 -23.46 14.45 7.00
CA TYR A 120 -23.44 15.79 6.40
C TYR A 120 -24.19 15.91 5.07
N GLY A 121 -24.81 14.84 4.59
CA GLY A 121 -25.53 14.82 3.30
C GLY A 121 -24.61 15.05 2.10
N ILE A 122 -23.36 14.61 2.20
CA ILE A 122 -22.31 14.75 1.17
C ILE A 122 -22.06 13.41 0.48
N SER A 123 -21.19 13.34 -0.52
CA SER A 123 -20.79 12.06 -1.11
C SER A 123 -19.74 11.36 -0.24
N GLY A 124 -19.67 10.03 -0.28
CA GLY A 124 -18.65 9.26 0.45
C GLY A 124 -17.26 9.27 -0.21
N ALA A 125 -17.02 10.19 -1.14
CA ALA A 125 -15.78 10.25 -1.92
C ALA A 125 -14.64 10.95 -1.16
N ASP A 126 -13.43 10.87 -1.71
CA ASP A 126 -12.31 11.69 -1.25
C ASP A 126 -12.49 13.15 -1.68
N TYR A 127 -12.49 14.05 -0.71
CA TYR A 127 -12.50 15.51 -0.86
C TYR A 127 -11.09 16.10 -0.85
N SER A 128 -10.17 15.46 -0.13
CA SER A 128 -8.80 15.97 0.03
C SER A 128 -7.90 15.57 -1.15
N PRO A 129 -7.21 16.53 -1.80
CA PRO A 129 -6.25 16.24 -2.88
C PRO A 129 -5.08 15.35 -2.46
N TRP A 130 -4.85 15.18 -1.16
CA TRP A 130 -3.76 14.37 -0.61
C TRP A 130 -3.97 12.86 -0.80
N ALA A 131 -5.10 12.43 -1.37
CA ALA A 131 -5.25 11.07 -1.89
C ALA A 131 -4.37 10.83 -3.15
N TRP A 132 -4.11 11.86 -3.97
CA TRP A 132 -3.37 11.74 -5.22
C TRP A 132 -1.97 11.13 -5.06
N PRO A 133 -1.14 11.56 -4.08
CA PRO A 133 0.15 10.92 -3.82
C PRO A 133 0.06 9.42 -3.54
N LEU A 134 -0.98 8.93 -2.84
CA LEU A 134 -1.15 7.51 -2.54
C LEU A 134 -1.40 6.71 -3.82
N TYR A 135 -2.29 7.20 -4.69
CA TYR A 135 -2.51 6.59 -6.01
C TYR A 135 -1.25 6.65 -6.87
N GLY A 136 -0.54 7.79 -6.85
CA GLY A 136 0.71 7.98 -7.58
C GLY A 136 1.79 6.97 -7.17
N VAL A 137 1.95 6.70 -5.87
CA VAL A 137 2.90 5.69 -5.37
C VAL A 137 2.50 4.29 -5.83
N SER A 138 1.22 3.92 -5.77
CA SER A 138 0.77 2.59 -6.23
C SER A 138 0.98 2.40 -7.74
N VAL A 139 0.72 3.43 -8.55
CA VAL A 139 0.99 3.41 -10.00
C VAL A 139 2.49 3.33 -10.28
N ALA A 140 3.30 4.14 -9.59
CA ALA A 140 4.76 4.08 -9.75
C ALA A 140 5.32 2.71 -9.35
N ALA A 141 4.80 2.11 -8.28
CA ALA A 141 5.17 0.76 -7.85
C ALA A 141 4.78 -0.28 -8.90
N PHE A 142 3.60 -0.15 -9.52
CA PHE A 142 3.14 -1.04 -10.58
C PHE A 142 4.04 -0.96 -11.81
N VAL A 143 4.32 0.25 -12.30
CA VAL A 143 5.24 0.46 -13.43
C VAL A 143 6.62 -0.11 -13.13
N THR A 144 7.16 0.18 -11.94
CA THR A 144 8.46 -0.35 -11.51
C THR A 144 8.47 -1.88 -11.47
N PHE A 145 7.42 -2.50 -10.92
CA PHE A 145 7.26 -3.95 -10.88
C PHE A 145 7.26 -4.55 -12.29
N VAL A 146 6.45 -4.01 -13.20
CA VAL A 146 6.37 -4.47 -14.60
C VAL A 146 7.72 -4.36 -15.30
N VAL A 147 8.41 -3.22 -15.16
CA VAL A 147 9.73 -3.00 -15.77
C VAL A 147 10.73 -4.03 -15.26
N LEU A 148 10.84 -4.22 -13.95
CA LEU A 148 11.77 -5.19 -13.37
C LEU A 148 11.42 -6.63 -13.76
N ALA A 149 10.13 -6.98 -13.86
CA ALA A 149 9.68 -8.31 -14.23
C ALA A 149 10.04 -8.62 -15.69
N VAL A 150 9.78 -7.67 -16.60
CA VAL A 150 10.14 -7.79 -18.03
C VAL A 150 11.65 -7.88 -18.21
N MET A 151 12.43 -7.04 -17.52
CA MET A 151 13.90 -7.10 -17.58
C MET A 151 14.43 -8.45 -17.09
N SER A 152 13.90 -8.95 -15.96
CA SER A 152 14.30 -10.25 -15.40
C SER A 152 13.98 -11.42 -16.33
N ALA A 153 12.81 -11.38 -17.00
CA ALA A 153 12.41 -12.39 -17.97
C ALA A 153 13.29 -12.39 -19.24
N ARG A 154 13.79 -11.22 -19.66
CA ARG A 154 14.68 -11.10 -20.83
C ARG A 154 16.09 -11.60 -20.57
N THR A 155 16.55 -11.54 -19.32
CA THR A 155 17.90 -12.00 -18.93
C THR A 155 17.93 -13.47 -18.50
N ALA A 156 16.77 -14.09 -18.29
CA ALA A 156 16.69 -15.51 -17.97
C ALA A 156 17.27 -16.35 -19.13
N PRO A 157 18.20 -17.29 -18.88
CA PRO A 157 18.67 -18.21 -19.91
C PRO A 157 17.47 -18.93 -20.52
N ARG A 158 17.37 -18.94 -21.86
CA ARG A 158 16.43 -19.83 -22.54
C ARG A 158 16.85 -21.25 -22.20
N THR A 159 16.15 -21.91 -21.29
CA THR A 159 16.32 -23.34 -21.07
C THR A 159 15.91 -24.03 -22.36
N GLY A 160 16.90 -24.29 -23.22
CA GLY A 160 16.69 -25.00 -24.46
C GLY A 160 16.10 -26.36 -24.11
N VAL A 161 14.90 -26.62 -24.62
CA VAL A 161 14.35 -27.98 -24.66
C VAL A 161 15.32 -28.77 -25.53
N ALA A 162 16.24 -29.48 -24.87
CA ALA A 162 17.05 -30.49 -25.52
C ALA A 162 16.08 -31.58 -25.97
N LEU A 163 15.66 -31.51 -27.23
CA LEU A 163 15.02 -32.61 -27.92
C LEU A 163 16.02 -33.77 -27.88
N LEU A 164 15.81 -34.70 -26.96
CA LEU A 164 16.50 -35.99 -26.96
C LEU A 164 16.24 -36.64 -28.33
N PRO A 165 17.27 -36.99 -29.11
CA PRO A 165 17.07 -37.72 -30.34
C PRO A 165 16.44 -39.07 -29.98
N ALA A 166 15.31 -39.39 -30.61
CA ALA A 166 14.71 -40.71 -30.56
C ALA A 166 15.76 -41.71 -31.07
N GLN A 167 16.26 -42.57 -30.19
CA GLN A 167 17.07 -43.71 -30.57
C GLN A 167 16.13 -44.80 -31.11
N GLY A 168 16.60 -45.44 -32.19
CA GLY A 168 15.85 -46.34 -33.07
C GLY A 168 15.30 -47.61 -32.44
#